data_AF-X6DTN2-F1
#
_entry.id   AF-X6DTN2-F1
#
_cell.length_a   1.000
_cell.length_b   1.000
_cell.length_c   1.000
_cell.angle_alpha   90.00
_cell.angle_beta   90.00
_cell.angle_gamma   90.00
#
_symmetry.space_group_name_H-M   'P 1'
#
loop_
_entity.id
_entity.type
_entity.pdbx_description
1 polymer ?
#
loop_
_entity_poly.entity_id
_entity_poly.type
_entity_poly.pdbx_seq_one_letter_code
_entity_poly.pdbx_strand_id
1 'polypeptide(L)'
;MTVLNQASDGQVNTLITLVRASVRFGPRSRGDLLAMCGSDLEIVEKSKLNGSFLRWLELGLFETVDDLTALREPYRSRLGSNMSKVETLLPAVAREIALLTENNARFWEQEGSRSADLSRGLSWMLAQDVYTLDTSNHAAIQALEAVQVKDPQKRMLQNDTRYNTLKSWMTYLGFGREGPLFVVDPTEALRGVLDDVFDSNAPLPARAFLAKIADVLPVLDTGLYRARVEETLKDSSWEPAAEGVLSTSLSRAIERLVDAGELEFEQRDDNEEGLQMTGFGGRRWRAFPYIRRGPARTGVA
;
A
#
# COMPACT_ATOMS: atom_id res chain seq x y z
N MET A 1 6.28 -17.78 -6.06
CA MET A 1 5.14 -17.01 -6.60
C MET A 1 5.02 -15.71 -5.81
N THR A 2 4.31 -14.71 -6.31
CA THR A 2 4.33 -13.33 -5.77
C THR A 2 2.94 -12.70 -5.81
N VAL A 3 2.70 -11.60 -5.07
CA VAL A 3 1.36 -11.00 -4.94
C VAL A 3 0.81 -10.44 -6.26
N LEU A 4 1.66 -9.91 -7.13
CA LEU A 4 1.24 -9.42 -8.45
C LEU A 4 1.12 -10.53 -9.51
N ASN A 5 1.27 -11.80 -9.13
CA ASN A 5 1.05 -12.92 -10.04
C ASN A 5 -0.44 -13.31 -10.11
N GLN A 6 -1.16 -12.74 -11.08
CA GLN A 6 -2.61 -12.95 -11.26
C GLN A 6 -3.00 -14.40 -11.60
N ALA A 7 -2.08 -15.20 -12.15
CA ALA A 7 -2.37 -16.59 -12.52
C ALA A 7 -2.66 -17.48 -11.30
N SER A 8 -2.27 -17.06 -10.09
CA SER A 8 -2.41 -17.88 -8.88
C SER A 8 -2.87 -17.12 -7.63
N ASP A 9 -2.38 -15.88 -7.39
CA ASP A 9 -2.28 -15.36 -6.02
C ASP A 9 -2.82 -13.92 -5.81
N GLY A 10 -3.18 -13.20 -6.89
CA GLY A 10 -3.27 -11.73 -6.88
C GLY A 10 -4.65 -11.08 -6.80
N GLN A 11 -5.74 -11.83 -6.56
CA GLN A 11 -7.09 -11.24 -6.58
C GLN A 11 -7.55 -10.77 -5.19
N VAL A 12 -7.81 -9.47 -5.07
CA VAL A 12 -8.34 -8.81 -3.86
C VAL A 12 -9.64 -9.46 -3.39
N ASN A 13 -10.58 -9.72 -4.29
CA ASN A 13 -11.88 -10.30 -3.95
C ASN A 13 -11.77 -11.71 -3.34
N THR A 14 -10.77 -12.47 -3.79
CA THR A 14 -10.48 -13.80 -3.25
C THR A 14 -9.97 -13.71 -1.81
N LEU A 15 -9.08 -12.76 -1.51
CA LEU A 15 -8.65 -12.47 -0.14
C LEU A 15 -9.85 -12.10 0.74
N ILE A 16 -10.69 -11.17 0.30
CA ILE A 16 -11.88 -10.74 1.05
C ILE A 16 -12.76 -11.96 1.37
N THR A 17 -12.99 -12.83 0.38
CA THR A 17 -13.84 -14.02 0.54
C THR A 17 -13.25 -15.00 1.57
N LEU A 18 -11.95 -15.29 1.49
CA LEU A 18 -11.24 -16.15 2.44
C LEU A 18 -11.34 -15.60 3.86
N VAL A 19 -11.05 -14.33 4.06
CA VAL A 19 -11.09 -13.70 5.39
C VAL A 19 -12.51 -13.67 5.94
N ARG A 20 -13.51 -13.34 5.11
CA ARG A 20 -14.91 -13.38 5.51
C ARG A 20 -15.34 -14.76 5.98
N ALA A 21 -14.95 -15.81 5.25
CA ALA A 21 -15.23 -17.18 5.65
C ALA A 21 -14.53 -17.54 6.96
N SER A 22 -13.25 -17.19 7.12
CA SER A 22 -12.50 -17.45 8.36
C SER A 22 -13.08 -16.73 9.58
N VAL A 23 -13.49 -15.47 9.44
CA VAL A 23 -14.13 -14.72 10.54
C VAL A 23 -15.49 -15.31 10.90
N ARG A 24 -16.30 -15.63 9.89
CA ARG A 24 -17.66 -16.14 10.10
C ARG A 24 -17.69 -17.54 10.70
N PHE A 25 -16.82 -18.42 10.25
CA PHE A 25 -16.91 -19.86 10.53
C PHE A 25 -15.85 -20.37 11.51
N GLY A 26 -14.90 -19.52 11.90
CA GLY A 26 -13.82 -19.86 12.83
C GLY A 26 -12.76 -20.78 12.22
N PRO A 27 -11.83 -21.27 13.06
CA PRO A 27 -10.80 -22.22 12.64
C PRO A 27 -11.38 -23.51 12.05
N ARG A 28 -10.91 -23.92 10.87
CA ARG A 28 -11.40 -25.12 10.15
C ARG A 28 -10.30 -25.75 9.30
N SER A 29 -10.52 -26.98 8.85
CA SER A 29 -9.61 -27.57 7.87
C SER A 29 -9.53 -26.69 6.61
N ARG A 30 -8.37 -26.69 5.95
CA ARG A 30 -8.18 -25.96 4.69
C ARG A 30 -9.22 -26.35 3.63
N GLY A 31 -9.52 -27.63 3.51
CA GLY A 31 -10.51 -28.14 2.54
C GLY A 31 -11.89 -27.52 2.78
N ASP A 32 -12.34 -27.52 4.03
CA ASP A 32 -13.64 -26.96 4.40
C ASP A 32 -13.70 -25.45 4.17
N LEU A 33 -12.64 -24.72 4.50
CA LEU A 33 -12.56 -23.27 4.27
C LEU A 33 -12.69 -22.94 2.78
N LEU A 34 -11.97 -23.67 1.92
CA LEU A 34 -12.03 -23.48 0.48
C LEU A 34 -13.42 -23.84 -0.08
N ALA A 35 -14.03 -24.93 0.41
CA ALA A 35 -15.38 -25.33 0.04
C ALA A 35 -16.42 -24.25 0.40
N MET A 36 -16.29 -23.63 1.58
CA MET A 36 -17.15 -22.50 2.00
C MET A 36 -16.97 -21.25 1.14
N CYS A 37 -15.81 -21.09 0.51
CA CYS A 37 -15.54 -20.02 -0.45
C CYS A 37 -15.98 -20.40 -1.88
N GLY A 38 -16.63 -21.55 -2.06
CA GLY A 38 -17.19 -22.00 -3.32
C GLY A 38 -16.24 -22.83 -4.18
N SER A 39 -15.19 -23.46 -3.62
CA SER A 39 -14.24 -24.27 -4.41
C SER A 39 -14.86 -25.45 -5.15
N ASP A 40 -16.07 -25.84 -4.77
CA ASP A 40 -16.82 -26.96 -5.37
C ASP A 40 -17.83 -26.49 -6.44
N LEU A 41 -17.92 -25.17 -6.66
CA LEU A 41 -18.74 -24.58 -7.71
C LEU A 41 -17.94 -24.48 -9.01
N GLU A 42 -18.52 -24.92 -10.13
CA GLU A 42 -17.85 -24.88 -11.45
C GLU A 42 -17.47 -23.46 -11.89
N ILE A 43 -18.19 -22.45 -11.41
CA ILE A 43 -17.94 -21.03 -11.72
C ILE A 43 -16.73 -20.45 -10.98
N VAL A 44 -16.19 -21.14 -9.97
CA VAL A 44 -15.05 -20.68 -9.16
C VAL A 44 -13.79 -21.41 -9.59
N GLU A 45 -12.76 -20.66 -9.97
CA GLU A 45 -11.45 -21.22 -10.27
C GLU A 45 -10.73 -21.65 -8.98
N LYS A 46 -10.86 -22.94 -8.64
CA LYS A 46 -10.26 -23.55 -7.43
C LYS A 46 -8.75 -23.31 -7.30
N SER A 47 -8.01 -23.28 -8.41
CA SER A 47 -6.57 -23.01 -8.42
C SER A 47 -6.25 -21.61 -7.88
N LYS A 48 -7.01 -20.58 -8.29
CA LYS A 48 -6.83 -19.19 -7.85
C LYS A 48 -7.20 -19.00 -6.38
N LEU A 49 -8.30 -19.62 -5.95
CA LEU A 49 -8.70 -19.59 -4.54
C LEU A 49 -7.63 -20.23 -3.64
N ASN A 50 -7.13 -21.39 -4.06
CA ASN A 50 -6.10 -22.13 -3.34
C ASN A 50 -4.73 -21.42 -3.34
N GLY A 51 -4.33 -20.84 -4.48
CA GLY A 51 -3.11 -20.04 -4.59
C GLY A 51 -3.15 -18.81 -3.70
N SER A 52 -4.26 -18.07 -3.72
CA SER A 52 -4.49 -16.92 -2.84
C SER A 52 -4.42 -17.32 -1.35
N PHE A 53 -5.05 -18.43 -0.96
CA PHE A 53 -4.95 -18.93 0.41
C PHE A 53 -3.50 -19.21 0.81
N LEU A 54 -2.77 -19.98 0.00
CA LEU A 54 -1.37 -20.31 0.26
C LEU A 54 -0.48 -19.07 0.32
N ARG A 55 -0.73 -18.08 -0.53
CA ARG A 55 -0.02 -16.80 -0.52
C ARG A 55 -0.20 -16.09 0.81
N TRP A 56 -1.44 -15.94 1.27
CA TRP A 56 -1.73 -15.24 2.52
C TRP A 56 -1.37 -16.04 3.77
N LEU A 57 -1.29 -17.37 3.67
CA LEU A 57 -0.64 -18.23 4.67
C LEU A 57 0.88 -17.97 4.71
N GLU A 58 1.55 -17.94 3.55
CA GLU A 58 3.00 -17.66 3.45
C GLU A 58 3.36 -16.26 3.96
N LEU A 59 2.50 -15.26 3.70
CA LEU A 59 2.68 -13.89 4.19
C LEU A 59 2.36 -13.73 5.69
N GLY A 60 1.70 -14.72 6.30
CA GLY A 60 1.43 -14.74 7.73
C GLY A 60 0.10 -14.13 8.18
N LEU A 61 -0.89 -13.98 7.27
CA LEU A 61 -2.27 -13.64 7.65
C LEU A 61 -3.00 -14.85 8.25
N PHE A 62 -2.80 -16.01 7.65
CA PHE A 62 -3.31 -17.28 8.17
C PHE A 62 -2.21 -18.04 8.91
N GLU A 63 -2.63 -18.98 9.74
CA GLU A 63 -1.76 -19.96 10.38
C GLU A 63 -2.46 -21.33 10.46
N THR A 64 -1.68 -22.38 10.64
CA THR A 64 -2.19 -23.74 10.91
C THR A 64 -1.95 -24.08 12.36
N VAL A 65 -3.03 -24.35 13.11
CA VAL A 65 -3.03 -24.75 14.52
C VAL A 65 -3.90 -25.99 14.64
N ASP A 66 -3.34 -27.09 15.17
CA ASP A 66 -4.06 -28.38 15.32
C ASP A 66 -4.76 -28.85 14.03
N ASP A 67 -4.05 -28.78 12.90
CA ASP A 67 -4.55 -29.08 11.54
C ASP A 67 -5.72 -28.18 11.04
N LEU A 68 -6.06 -27.15 11.81
CA LEU A 68 -7.04 -26.14 11.43
C LEU A 68 -6.33 -24.88 10.94
N THR A 69 -6.85 -24.32 9.86
CA THR A 69 -6.53 -22.98 9.37
C THR A 69 -7.28 -21.95 10.21
N ALA A 70 -6.55 -20.97 10.73
CA ALA A 70 -7.08 -19.82 11.44
C ALA A 70 -6.45 -18.51 10.92
N LEU A 71 -7.09 -17.37 11.22
CA LEU A 71 -6.42 -16.07 11.13
C LEU A 71 -5.40 -15.96 12.26
N ARG A 72 -4.20 -15.51 11.94
CA ARG A 72 -3.10 -15.34 12.89
C ARG A 72 -3.33 -14.12 13.79
N GLU A 73 -2.93 -14.21 15.06
CA GLU A 73 -2.83 -13.02 15.92
C GLU A 73 -1.63 -12.13 15.52
N PRO A 74 -1.73 -10.79 15.65
CA PRO A 74 -2.84 -10.01 16.24
C PRO A 74 -4.00 -9.70 15.27
N TYR A 75 -3.93 -10.16 14.01
CA TYR A 75 -4.87 -9.79 12.95
C TYR A 75 -6.28 -10.32 13.20
N ARG A 76 -6.39 -11.53 13.75
CA ARG A 76 -7.67 -12.10 14.17
C ARG A 76 -8.40 -11.20 15.17
N SER A 77 -7.72 -10.76 16.24
CA SER A 77 -8.30 -9.85 17.23
C SER A 77 -8.70 -8.51 16.62
N ARG A 78 -7.88 -7.96 15.72
CA ARG A 78 -8.16 -6.67 15.05
C ARG A 78 -9.35 -6.73 14.10
N LEU A 79 -9.46 -7.79 13.29
CA LEU A 79 -10.59 -7.98 12.37
C LEU A 79 -11.89 -8.27 13.14
N GLY A 80 -11.78 -8.89 14.31
CA GLY A 80 -12.91 -9.21 15.18
C GLY A 80 -13.89 -10.20 14.54
N SER A 81 -15.11 -10.25 15.07
CA SER A 81 -16.18 -11.15 14.60
C SER A 81 -17.29 -10.45 13.82
N ASN A 82 -17.27 -9.12 13.77
CA ASN A 82 -18.30 -8.34 13.08
C ASN A 82 -18.00 -8.23 11.59
N MET A 83 -18.76 -8.97 10.77
CA MET A 83 -18.64 -8.99 9.32
C MET A 83 -18.68 -7.61 8.64
N SER A 84 -19.45 -6.65 9.18
CA SER A 84 -19.52 -5.31 8.58
C SER A 84 -18.24 -4.51 8.79
N LYS A 85 -17.48 -4.81 9.85
CA LYS A 85 -16.19 -4.15 10.15
C LYS A 85 -15.01 -4.82 9.47
N VAL A 86 -15.09 -6.12 9.22
CA VAL A 86 -13.99 -6.90 8.60
C VAL A 86 -13.55 -6.30 7.27
N GLU A 87 -14.51 -5.99 6.38
CA GLU A 87 -14.18 -5.44 5.06
C GLU A 87 -13.55 -4.05 5.13
N THR A 88 -13.93 -3.25 6.12
CA THR A 88 -13.34 -1.93 6.37
C THR A 88 -11.92 -2.02 6.95
N LEU A 89 -11.65 -3.02 7.81
CA LEU A 89 -10.38 -3.16 8.51
C LEU A 89 -9.34 -3.97 7.71
N LEU A 90 -9.79 -4.88 6.84
CA LEU A 90 -8.91 -5.78 6.10
C LEU A 90 -7.91 -5.07 5.19
N PRO A 91 -8.23 -3.97 4.49
CA PRO A 91 -7.23 -3.17 3.77
C PRO A 91 -5.99 -2.80 4.60
N ALA A 92 -6.19 -2.33 5.83
CA ALA A 92 -5.11 -1.91 6.71
C ALA A 92 -4.27 -3.11 7.16
N VAL A 93 -4.93 -4.20 7.56
CA VAL A 93 -4.26 -5.47 7.94
C VAL A 93 -3.46 -6.05 6.77
N ALA A 94 -4.06 -6.11 5.58
CA ALA A 94 -3.41 -6.63 4.38
C ALA A 94 -2.20 -5.78 3.98
N ARG A 95 -2.32 -4.45 4.09
CA ARG A 95 -1.22 -3.52 3.82
C ARG A 95 -0.06 -3.73 4.78
N GLU A 96 -0.32 -3.79 6.07
CA GLU A 96 0.69 -4.04 7.09
C GLU A 96 1.45 -5.33 6.82
N ILE A 97 0.74 -6.45 6.64
CA ILE A 97 1.33 -7.75 6.35
C ILE A 97 2.18 -7.72 5.07
N ALA A 98 1.64 -7.13 3.99
CA ALA A 98 2.35 -7.06 2.72
C ALA A 98 3.63 -6.22 2.78
N LEU A 99 3.70 -5.23 3.69
CA LEU A 99 4.83 -4.32 3.85
C LEU A 99 5.82 -4.76 4.93
N LEU A 100 5.54 -5.83 5.69
CA LEU A 100 6.48 -6.40 6.66
C LEU A 100 7.85 -6.70 6.04
N THR A 101 8.92 -6.46 6.80
CA THR A 101 10.31 -6.62 6.33
C THR A 101 10.60 -8.04 5.88
N GLU A 102 10.13 -9.06 6.60
CA GLU A 102 10.31 -10.47 6.25
C GLU A 102 9.63 -10.85 4.93
N ASN A 103 8.53 -10.18 4.56
CA ASN A 103 7.81 -10.41 3.31
C ASN A 103 8.44 -9.66 2.13
N ASN A 104 9.44 -8.81 2.40
CA ASN A 104 10.18 -8.03 1.43
C ASN A 104 11.70 -8.27 1.49
N ALA A 105 12.16 -9.25 2.27
CA ALA A 105 13.58 -9.51 2.51
C ALA A 105 14.35 -9.81 1.21
N ARG A 106 13.75 -10.63 0.32
CA ARG A 106 14.31 -11.00 -0.99
C ARG A 106 13.85 -10.03 -2.10
N PHE A 107 14.06 -8.72 -1.87
CA PHE A 107 13.38 -7.64 -2.58
C PHE A 107 13.52 -7.65 -4.11
N TRP A 108 14.73 -7.96 -4.60
CA TRP A 108 15.04 -7.99 -6.04
C TRP A 108 15.10 -9.40 -6.62
N GLU A 109 14.84 -10.44 -5.82
CA GLU A 109 14.98 -11.82 -6.27
C GLU A 109 13.74 -12.29 -7.03
N GLN A 110 13.95 -13.20 -7.99
CA GLN A 110 12.84 -13.75 -8.78
C GLN A 110 12.00 -14.76 -7.98
N GLU A 111 12.66 -15.56 -7.14
CA GLU A 111 12.03 -16.59 -6.32
C GLU A 111 11.98 -16.19 -4.85
N GLY A 112 10.93 -16.61 -4.15
CA GLY A 112 10.77 -16.33 -2.72
C GLY A 112 10.61 -14.85 -2.37
N SER A 113 10.34 -13.98 -3.34
CA SER A 113 10.17 -12.54 -3.15
C SER A 113 8.84 -12.14 -2.52
N ARG A 114 7.94 -13.10 -2.27
CA ARG A 114 6.69 -12.91 -1.51
C ARG A 114 5.87 -11.71 -1.97
N SER A 115 5.88 -10.58 -1.24
CA SER A 115 5.16 -9.34 -1.58
C SER A 115 6.09 -8.24 -2.11
N ALA A 116 7.38 -8.50 -2.30
CA ALA A 116 8.32 -7.49 -2.78
C ALA A 116 8.01 -6.99 -4.20
N ASP A 117 7.35 -7.77 -5.04
CA ASP A 117 6.87 -7.28 -6.34
C ASP A 117 5.80 -6.19 -6.19
N LEU A 118 4.85 -6.37 -5.26
CA LEU A 118 3.88 -5.36 -4.88
C LEU A 118 4.58 -4.12 -4.32
N SER A 119 5.48 -4.27 -3.35
CA SER A 119 6.20 -3.14 -2.74
C SER A 119 7.03 -2.35 -3.75
N ARG A 120 7.67 -3.02 -4.71
CA ARG A 120 8.38 -2.38 -5.81
C ARG A 120 7.43 -1.57 -6.70
N GLY A 121 6.33 -2.20 -7.12
CA GLY A 121 5.31 -1.54 -7.94
C GLY A 121 4.69 -0.31 -7.26
N LEU A 122 4.34 -0.43 -5.98
CA LEU A 122 3.84 0.68 -5.15
C LEU A 122 4.86 1.81 -5.09
N SER A 123 6.10 1.49 -4.72
CA SER A 123 7.18 2.47 -4.56
C SER A 123 7.44 3.24 -5.86
N TRP A 124 7.48 2.53 -6.99
CA TRP A 124 7.69 3.16 -8.30
C TRP A 124 6.53 4.05 -8.71
N MET A 125 5.28 3.59 -8.57
CA MET A 125 4.10 4.40 -8.92
C MET A 125 3.99 5.65 -8.05
N LEU A 126 4.27 5.54 -6.75
CA LEU A 126 4.26 6.67 -5.81
C LEU A 126 5.42 7.65 -6.06
N ALA A 127 6.44 7.25 -6.83
CA ALA A 127 7.59 8.09 -7.20
C ALA A 127 7.36 8.97 -8.43
N GLN A 128 6.27 8.72 -9.14
CA GLN A 128 5.94 9.50 -10.33
C GLN A 128 5.24 10.80 -9.95
N ASP A 129 5.30 11.76 -10.87
CA ASP A 129 4.48 12.95 -10.74
C ASP A 129 3.00 12.61 -10.97
N VAL A 130 2.22 12.56 -9.88
CA VAL A 130 0.80 12.18 -9.92
C VAL A 130 -0.10 13.13 -10.70
N TYR A 131 0.41 14.29 -11.11
CA TYR A 131 -0.33 15.26 -11.93
C TYR A 131 -0.13 15.07 -13.43
N THR A 132 0.96 14.43 -13.84
CA THR A 132 1.36 14.26 -15.25
C THR A 132 1.49 12.80 -15.68
N LEU A 133 1.46 11.85 -14.73
CA LEU A 133 1.49 10.42 -15.00
C LEU A 133 0.29 10.00 -15.88
N ASP A 134 0.59 9.45 -17.05
CA ASP A 134 -0.42 8.86 -17.93
C ASP A 134 -0.76 7.43 -17.47
N THR A 135 -1.92 7.29 -16.84
CA THR A 135 -2.47 6.01 -16.37
C THR A 135 -3.58 5.46 -17.28
N SER A 136 -3.77 6.04 -18.47
CA SER A 136 -4.85 5.67 -19.39
C SER A 136 -4.74 4.24 -19.91
N ASN A 137 -3.52 3.74 -20.04
CA ASN A 137 -3.24 2.39 -20.52
C ASN A 137 -1.88 1.87 -20.02
N HIS A 138 -1.72 0.55 -20.05
CA HIS A 138 -0.48 -0.12 -19.66
C HIS A 138 0.74 0.28 -20.50
N ALA A 139 0.58 0.55 -21.80
CA ALA A 139 1.71 0.84 -22.68
C ALA A 139 2.42 2.15 -22.32
N ALA A 140 1.66 3.18 -21.90
CA ALA A 140 2.24 4.44 -21.40
C ALA A 140 3.10 4.22 -20.15
N ILE A 141 2.59 3.44 -19.20
CA ILE A 141 3.29 3.07 -17.97
C ILE A 141 4.55 2.23 -18.26
N GLN A 142 4.43 1.24 -19.14
CA GLN A 142 5.55 0.40 -19.55
C GLN A 142 6.64 1.21 -20.27
N ALA A 143 6.25 2.16 -21.13
CA ALA A 143 7.20 3.03 -21.82
C ALA A 143 7.96 3.92 -20.83
N LEU A 144 7.25 4.53 -19.87
CA LEU A 144 7.87 5.34 -18.82
C LEU A 144 8.85 4.51 -17.97
N GLU A 145 8.42 3.33 -17.51
CA GLU A 145 9.27 2.40 -16.75
C GLU A 145 10.52 1.98 -17.55
N ALA A 146 10.37 1.70 -18.84
CA ALA A 146 11.49 1.30 -19.69
C ALA A 146 12.54 2.39 -19.84
N VAL A 147 12.11 3.66 -19.85
CA VAL A 147 12.98 4.84 -19.91
C VAL A 147 13.65 5.09 -18.57
N GLN A 148 12.93 4.97 -17.46
CA GLN A 148 13.42 5.29 -16.11
C GLN A 148 14.31 4.21 -15.49
N VAL A 149 13.98 2.93 -15.62
CA VAL A 149 14.69 1.86 -14.91
C VAL A 149 16.01 1.53 -15.62
N LYS A 150 17.12 1.56 -14.85
CA LYS A 150 18.50 1.26 -15.32
C LYS A 150 18.61 -0.17 -15.87
N ASP A 151 18.13 -1.14 -15.11
CA ASP A 151 18.24 -2.57 -15.40
C ASP A 151 16.88 -3.15 -15.87
N PRO A 152 16.76 -3.64 -17.11
CA PRO A 152 15.53 -4.25 -17.61
C PRO A 152 14.98 -5.40 -16.76
N GLN A 153 15.85 -6.14 -16.05
CA GLN A 153 15.43 -7.24 -15.17
C GLN A 153 14.72 -6.74 -13.90
N LYS A 154 14.88 -5.46 -13.54
CA LYS A 154 14.23 -4.83 -12.39
C LYS A 154 12.92 -4.14 -12.74
N ARG A 155 12.49 -4.18 -14.00
CA ARG A 155 11.18 -3.68 -14.44
C ARG A 155 10.06 -4.53 -13.83
N MET A 156 9.03 -3.86 -13.34
CA MET A 156 7.95 -4.41 -12.51
C MET A 156 6.67 -4.59 -13.34
N LEU A 157 6.37 -3.64 -14.23
CA LEU A 157 5.09 -3.47 -14.94
C LEU A 157 5.19 -3.82 -16.42
N GLN A 158 5.80 -4.96 -16.70
CA GLN A 158 6.12 -5.39 -18.07
C GLN A 158 4.91 -5.89 -18.90
N ASN A 159 3.75 -6.13 -18.29
CA ASN A 159 2.54 -6.55 -18.99
C ASN A 159 1.27 -6.01 -18.31
N ASP A 160 0.18 -5.98 -19.09
CA ASP A 160 -1.11 -5.41 -18.68
C ASP A 160 -1.72 -6.15 -17.48
N THR A 161 -1.57 -7.47 -17.43
CA THR A 161 -1.99 -8.32 -16.31
C THR A 161 -1.40 -7.84 -14.97
N ARG A 162 -0.08 -7.60 -14.93
CA ARG A 162 0.61 -7.10 -13.73
C ARG A 162 0.20 -5.68 -13.38
N TYR A 163 0.05 -4.81 -14.38
CA TYR A 163 -0.40 -3.44 -14.15
C TYR A 163 -1.82 -3.37 -13.59
N ASN A 164 -2.76 -4.12 -14.16
CA ASN A 164 -4.14 -4.18 -13.67
C ASN A 164 -4.24 -4.82 -12.27
N THR A 165 -3.42 -5.82 -12.00
CA THR A 165 -3.31 -6.41 -10.66
C THR A 165 -2.75 -5.39 -9.66
N LEU A 166 -1.70 -4.64 -10.03
CA LEU A 166 -1.17 -3.58 -9.18
C LEU A 166 -2.21 -2.48 -8.92
N LYS A 167 -2.94 -1.99 -9.94
CA LYS A 167 -4.02 -1.01 -9.75
C LYS A 167 -5.07 -1.49 -8.75
N SER A 168 -5.50 -2.74 -8.89
CA SER A 168 -6.47 -3.35 -7.97
C SER A 168 -5.96 -3.36 -6.53
N TRP A 169 -4.69 -3.75 -6.30
CA TRP A 169 -4.07 -3.70 -4.98
C TRP A 169 -3.84 -2.28 -4.49
N MET A 170 -3.43 -1.34 -5.34
CA MET A 170 -3.26 0.05 -4.97
C MET A 170 -4.56 0.67 -4.49
N THR A 171 -5.65 0.48 -5.23
CA THR A 171 -6.99 0.92 -4.81
C THR A 171 -7.37 0.27 -3.48
N TYR A 172 -7.22 -1.05 -3.37
CA TYR A 172 -7.62 -1.78 -2.17
C TYR A 172 -6.82 -1.40 -0.92
N LEU A 173 -5.51 -1.24 -1.04
CA LEU A 173 -4.62 -0.92 0.08
C LEU A 173 -4.57 0.59 0.40
N GLY A 174 -5.25 1.43 -0.39
CA GLY A 174 -5.37 2.86 -0.15
C GLY A 174 -4.25 3.73 -0.75
N PHE A 175 -3.52 3.20 -1.74
CA PHE A 175 -2.48 3.89 -2.51
C PHE A 175 -2.95 4.43 -3.86
N GLY A 176 -4.19 4.15 -4.24
CA GLY A 176 -4.79 4.63 -5.48
C GLY A 176 -6.29 4.84 -5.36
N ARG A 177 -6.87 5.49 -6.36
CA ARG A 177 -8.31 5.67 -6.51
C ARG A 177 -8.73 5.31 -7.94
N GLU A 178 -9.84 4.60 -8.02
CA GLU A 178 -10.57 4.43 -9.27
C GLU A 178 -11.29 5.72 -9.65
N GLY A 179 -11.40 5.97 -10.96
CA GLY A 179 -12.04 7.13 -11.55
C GLY A 179 -12.06 6.97 -13.07
N PRO A 180 -12.39 8.04 -13.84
CA PRO A 180 -12.28 8.01 -15.30
C PRO A 180 -10.87 7.61 -15.77
N LEU A 181 -9.87 8.01 -15.00
CA LEU A 181 -8.50 7.51 -15.06
C LEU A 181 -8.08 7.07 -13.66
N PHE A 182 -7.25 6.04 -13.57
CA PHE A 182 -6.68 5.59 -12.30
C PHE A 182 -5.77 6.69 -11.73
N VAL A 183 -5.90 7.01 -10.45
CA VAL A 183 -5.10 8.05 -9.80
C VAL A 183 -4.24 7.43 -8.70
N VAL A 184 -2.93 7.69 -8.75
CA VAL A 184 -2.02 7.38 -7.63
C VAL A 184 -2.28 8.37 -6.50
N ASP A 185 -2.69 7.86 -5.34
CA ASP A 185 -3.10 8.70 -4.22
C ASP A 185 -3.04 7.92 -2.89
N PRO A 186 -2.02 8.16 -2.06
CA PRO A 186 -1.83 7.44 -0.80
C PRO A 186 -2.65 7.98 0.39
N THR A 187 -3.64 8.85 0.17
CA THR A 187 -4.40 9.46 1.28
C THR A 187 -5.05 8.43 2.19
N GLU A 188 -5.66 7.37 1.66
CA GLU A 188 -6.35 6.36 2.48
C GLU A 188 -5.36 5.50 3.26
N ALA A 189 -4.21 5.16 2.65
CA ALA A 189 -3.14 4.45 3.32
C ALA A 189 -2.55 5.28 4.46
N LEU A 190 -2.28 6.57 4.20
CA LEU A 190 -1.76 7.51 5.18
C LEU A 190 -2.76 7.74 6.32
N ARG A 191 -4.05 7.93 6.01
CA ARG A 191 -5.12 8.06 7.01
C ARG A 191 -5.12 6.87 7.98
N GLY A 192 -5.02 5.66 7.44
CA GLY A 192 -5.12 4.43 8.21
C GLY A 192 -3.96 4.17 9.16
N VAL A 193 -2.88 4.97 9.12
CA VAL A 193 -1.71 4.85 10.01
C VAL A 193 -1.50 6.10 10.88
N LEU A 194 -2.42 7.08 10.84
CA LEU A 194 -2.24 8.32 11.61
C LEU A 194 -2.16 8.06 13.12
N ASP A 195 -2.92 7.10 13.62
CA ASP A 195 -2.93 6.77 15.05
C ASP A 195 -1.62 6.07 15.49
N ASP A 196 -0.91 5.40 14.56
CA ASP A 196 0.42 4.82 14.81
C ASP A 196 1.53 5.88 14.72
N VAL A 197 1.30 6.96 13.95
CA VAL A 197 2.26 8.06 13.77
C VAL A 197 2.19 9.06 14.92
N PHE A 198 0.98 9.38 15.41
CA PHE A 198 0.75 10.34 16.47
C PHE A 198 0.53 9.65 17.82
N ASP A 199 1.58 9.59 18.66
CA ASP A 199 1.49 9.02 20.01
C ASP A 199 0.58 9.83 20.95
N SER A 200 0.30 11.09 20.59
CA SER A 200 -0.56 12.01 21.32
C SER A 200 -1.10 13.09 20.38
N ASN A 201 -1.99 13.94 20.88
CA ASN A 201 -2.44 15.13 20.16
C ASN A 201 -1.39 16.26 20.09
N ALA A 202 -0.17 16.04 20.62
CA ALA A 202 0.90 17.01 20.52
C ALA A 202 1.38 17.14 19.07
N PRO A 203 1.68 18.36 18.61
CA PRO A 203 2.25 18.58 17.28
C PRO A 203 3.63 17.92 17.15
N LEU A 204 3.86 17.28 16.00
CA LEU A 204 5.10 16.63 15.64
C LEU A 204 5.92 17.50 14.69
N PRO A 205 7.25 17.58 14.86
CA PRO A 205 8.13 18.14 13.83
C PRO A 205 7.94 17.40 12.50
N ALA A 206 7.92 18.14 11.39
CA ALA A 206 7.61 17.60 10.07
C ALA A 206 8.55 16.46 9.66
N ARG A 207 9.85 16.58 9.96
CA ARG A 207 10.84 15.51 9.69
C ARG A 207 10.59 14.26 10.53
N ALA A 208 10.16 14.41 11.78
CA ALA A 208 9.80 13.27 12.64
C ALA A 208 8.52 12.58 12.15
N PHE A 209 7.53 13.36 11.71
CA PHE A 209 6.32 12.86 11.06
C PHE A 209 6.64 12.03 9.81
N LEU A 210 7.50 12.55 8.92
CA LEU A 210 7.94 11.83 7.73
C LEU A 210 8.69 10.54 8.07
N ALA A 211 9.61 10.58 9.04
CA ALA A 211 10.35 9.40 9.49
C ALA A 211 9.42 8.30 10.04
N LYS A 212 8.42 8.67 10.85
CA LYS A 212 7.42 7.72 11.34
C LYS A 212 6.57 7.14 10.21
N ILE A 213 6.12 7.95 9.26
CA ILE A 213 5.39 7.47 8.09
C ILE A 213 6.23 6.49 7.26
N ALA A 214 7.50 6.81 7.04
CA ALA A 214 8.43 5.99 6.28
C ALA A 214 8.68 4.62 6.94
N ASP A 215 8.57 4.53 8.26
CA ASP A 215 8.67 3.27 9.01
C ASP A 215 7.42 2.39 8.80
N VAL A 216 6.22 2.96 8.95
CA VAL A 216 4.95 2.20 8.82
C VAL A 216 4.50 1.98 7.36
N LEU A 217 4.87 2.87 6.45
CA LEU A 217 4.57 2.85 5.01
C LEU A 217 5.86 2.99 4.20
N PRO A 218 6.73 1.95 4.17
CA PRO A 218 8.07 1.99 3.58
C PRO A 218 8.13 2.20 2.06
N VAL A 219 6.98 2.29 1.40
CA VAL A 219 6.84 2.59 -0.05
C VAL A 219 6.68 4.10 -0.34
N LEU A 220 6.50 4.93 0.70
CA LEU A 220 6.44 6.39 0.61
C LEU A 220 7.84 7.02 0.72
N ASP A 221 7.90 8.33 0.52
CA ASP A 221 9.10 9.17 0.64
C ASP A 221 9.99 8.77 1.82
N THR A 222 11.30 8.65 1.58
CA THR A 222 12.33 8.22 2.55
C THR A 222 12.17 6.79 3.10
N GLY A 223 11.09 6.09 2.76
CA GLY A 223 10.87 4.69 3.14
C GLY A 223 11.89 3.74 2.52
N LEU A 224 12.15 2.62 3.22
CA LEU A 224 13.17 1.65 2.83
C LEU A 224 12.93 1.07 1.42
N TYR A 225 11.69 0.73 1.08
CA TYR A 225 11.37 0.14 -0.22
C TYR A 225 11.36 1.19 -1.32
N ARG A 226 10.95 2.41 -0.97
CA ARG A 226 11.03 3.57 -1.85
C ARG A 226 12.47 3.85 -2.27
N ALA A 227 13.37 4.00 -1.30
CA ALA A 227 14.79 4.25 -1.56
C ALA A 227 15.41 3.16 -2.45
N ARG A 228 15.16 1.88 -2.14
CA ARG A 228 15.64 0.75 -2.96
C ARG A 228 15.20 0.82 -4.42
N VAL A 229 13.98 1.28 -4.69
CA VAL A 229 13.48 1.45 -6.06
C VAL A 229 14.14 2.64 -6.73
N GLU A 230 14.22 3.78 -6.04
CA GLU A 230 14.83 5.01 -6.57
C GLU A 230 16.31 4.80 -6.98
N GLU A 231 17.07 3.99 -6.25
CA GLU A 231 18.44 3.59 -6.61
C GLU A 231 18.54 2.95 -8.02
N THR A 232 17.46 2.32 -8.47
CA THR A 232 17.39 1.66 -9.79
C THR A 232 17.00 2.59 -10.93
N LEU A 233 16.59 3.83 -10.63
CA LEU A 233 16.13 4.81 -11.62
C LEU A 233 17.29 5.62 -12.17
N LYS A 234 17.20 6.01 -13.44
CA LYS A 234 18.21 6.81 -14.13
C LYS A 234 18.00 8.29 -13.84
N ASP A 235 19.05 8.94 -13.36
CA ASP A 235 19.08 10.39 -13.11
C ASP A 235 18.75 11.21 -14.37
N SER A 236 18.96 10.65 -15.56
CA SER A 236 18.65 11.30 -16.84
C SER A 236 17.16 11.36 -17.20
N SER A 237 16.32 10.56 -16.55
CA SER A 237 14.90 10.42 -16.90
C SER A 237 13.96 10.38 -15.70
N TRP A 238 14.51 10.42 -14.50
CA TRP A 238 13.79 10.59 -13.25
C TRP A 238 14.66 11.41 -12.31
N GLU A 239 14.09 12.47 -11.73
CA GLU A 239 14.78 13.34 -10.80
C GLU A 239 14.27 13.04 -9.38
N PRO A 240 15.18 12.73 -8.42
CA PRO A 240 14.79 12.58 -7.03
C PRO A 240 14.30 13.92 -6.47
N ALA A 241 13.37 13.84 -5.51
CA ALA A 241 13.01 15.02 -4.74
C ALA A 241 14.25 15.53 -3.98
N ALA A 242 14.45 16.85 -3.99
CA ALA A 242 15.52 17.46 -3.21
C ALA A 242 15.31 17.20 -1.71
N GLU A 243 16.40 17.24 -0.94
CA GLU A 243 16.31 17.07 0.52
C GLU A 243 15.32 18.08 1.13
N GLY A 244 14.45 17.59 2.01
CA GLY A 244 13.39 18.39 2.64
C GLY A 244 12.20 18.69 1.74
N VAL A 245 12.17 18.19 0.49
CA VAL A 245 11.04 18.34 -0.43
C VAL A 245 10.28 17.02 -0.56
N LEU A 246 8.96 17.07 -0.45
CA LEU A 246 8.08 15.91 -0.59
C LEU A 246 7.70 15.68 -2.05
N SER A 247 7.50 14.41 -2.41
CA SER A 247 6.93 13.99 -3.68
C SER A 247 5.51 14.54 -3.87
N THR A 248 5.04 14.59 -5.13
CA THR A 248 3.68 15.07 -5.42
C THR A 248 2.60 14.13 -4.87
N SER A 249 2.87 12.82 -4.79
CA SER A 249 1.95 11.83 -4.22
C SER A 249 1.73 12.05 -2.72
N LEU A 250 2.80 12.19 -1.93
CA LEU A 250 2.71 12.43 -0.50
C LEU A 250 2.21 13.86 -0.19
N SER A 251 2.66 14.87 -0.93
CA SER A 251 2.17 16.25 -0.79
C SER A 251 0.65 16.32 -0.97
N ARG A 252 0.13 15.70 -2.04
CA ARG A 252 -1.31 15.65 -2.30
C ARG A 252 -2.07 14.92 -1.20
N ALA A 253 -1.54 13.82 -0.67
CA ALA A 253 -2.19 13.07 0.39
C ALA A 253 -2.28 13.86 1.69
N ILE A 254 -1.19 14.53 2.10
CA ILE A 254 -1.17 15.38 3.30
C ILE A 254 -2.18 16.52 3.16
N GLU A 255 -2.18 17.26 2.03
CA GLU A 255 -3.17 18.33 1.82
C GLU A 255 -4.61 17.83 1.92
N ARG A 256 -4.91 16.68 1.32
CA ARG A 256 -6.27 16.13 1.37
C ARG A 256 -6.70 15.78 2.80
N LEU A 257 -5.78 15.36 3.65
CA LEU A 257 -6.05 15.13 5.07
C LEU A 257 -6.20 16.45 5.82
N VAL A 258 -5.46 17.48 5.46
CA VAL A 258 -5.62 18.83 6.02
C VAL A 258 -6.98 19.43 5.64
N ASP A 259 -7.34 19.38 4.36
CA ASP A 259 -8.65 19.81 3.86
C ASP A 259 -9.81 19.03 4.51
N ALA A 260 -9.57 17.75 4.86
CA ALA A 260 -10.54 16.92 5.56
C ALA A 260 -10.62 17.19 7.08
N GLY A 261 -9.76 18.06 7.62
CA GLY A 261 -9.65 18.36 9.05
C GLY A 261 -9.00 17.26 9.88
N GLU A 262 -8.30 16.32 9.24
CA GLU A 262 -7.66 15.17 9.87
C GLU A 262 -6.21 15.45 10.26
N LEU A 263 -5.56 16.38 9.57
CA LEU A 263 -4.26 16.92 9.91
C LEU A 263 -4.35 18.45 9.96
N GLU A 264 -3.46 19.08 10.71
CA GLU A 264 -3.36 20.53 10.76
C GLU A 264 -1.89 20.93 10.76
N PHE A 265 -1.53 21.89 9.91
CA PHE A 265 -0.21 22.49 9.93
C PHE A 265 -0.09 23.45 11.12
N GLU A 266 1.07 23.45 11.77
CA GLU A 266 1.37 24.35 12.87
C GLU A 266 2.70 25.07 12.61
N GLN A 267 2.68 26.40 12.75
CA GLN A 267 3.87 27.24 12.74
C GLN A 267 4.20 27.60 14.19
N ARG A 268 5.44 27.36 14.61
CA ARG A 268 5.89 27.70 15.98
C ARG A 268 6.89 28.85 15.97
N ASP A 269 7.85 28.84 15.04
CA ASP A 269 8.76 29.96 14.79
C ASP A 269 9.01 30.19 13.29
N ASP A 270 9.32 31.43 12.89
CA ASP A 270 9.54 31.82 11.48
C ASP A 270 10.82 31.22 10.85
N ASN A 271 11.72 30.67 11.66
CA ASN A 271 13.05 30.17 11.23
C ASN A 271 13.20 28.64 11.27
N GLU A 272 12.16 27.88 11.62
CA GLU A 272 12.26 26.42 11.70
C GLU A 272 12.23 25.77 10.32
N GLU A 273 13.22 24.91 10.04
CA GLU A 273 13.27 24.13 8.82
C GLU A 273 12.14 23.09 8.78
N GLY A 274 11.21 23.28 7.85
CA GLY A 274 10.11 22.36 7.61
C GLY A 274 10.29 21.47 6.40
N LEU A 275 9.25 20.69 6.11
CA LEU A 275 9.12 19.97 4.84
C LEU A 275 8.40 20.83 3.82
N GLN A 276 8.91 20.84 2.60
CA GLN A 276 8.37 21.58 1.48
C GLN A 276 7.48 20.67 0.62
N MET A 277 6.25 21.10 0.37
CA MET A 277 5.29 20.39 -0.46
C MET A 277 5.46 20.75 -1.94
N THR A 278 5.21 19.76 -2.79
CA THR A 278 5.30 19.85 -4.25
C THR A 278 3.93 19.71 -4.87
N GLY A 279 3.54 20.69 -5.68
CA GLY A 279 2.29 20.73 -6.44
C GLY A 279 2.50 20.46 -7.92
N PHE A 280 1.48 20.84 -8.71
CA PHE A 280 1.48 20.70 -10.17
C PHE A 280 2.73 21.32 -10.82
N GLY A 281 3.36 20.61 -11.75
CA GLY A 281 4.53 21.08 -12.49
C GLY A 281 5.78 21.28 -11.63
N GLY A 282 5.90 20.56 -10.50
CA GLY A 282 7.03 20.69 -9.58
C GLY A 282 7.03 21.97 -8.74
N ARG A 283 5.93 22.73 -8.76
CA ARG A 283 5.83 23.99 -8.00
C ARG A 283 5.89 23.72 -6.50
N ARG A 284 6.88 24.32 -5.85
CA ARG A 284 6.94 24.44 -4.38
C ARG A 284 5.93 25.51 -3.94
N TRP A 285 5.03 25.18 -3.02
CA TRP A 285 3.92 26.10 -2.71
C TRP A 285 3.58 26.24 -1.22
N ARG A 286 3.96 25.28 -0.37
CA ARG A 286 3.82 25.39 1.10
C ARG A 286 4.94 24.63 1.80
N ALA A 287 5.48 25.20 2.87
CA ALA A 287 6.33 24.49 3.82
C ALA A 287 5.60 24.37 5.16
N PHE A 288 5.86 23.30 5.91
CA PHE A 288 5.32 23.14 7.26
C PHE A 288 6.43 22.63 8.20
N PRO A 289 6.73 23.34 9.30
CA PRO A 289 7.71 22.88 10.29
C PRO A 289 7.11 21.86 11.27
N TYR A 290 5.81 21.97 11.57
CA TYR A 290 5.09 21.03 12.42
C TYR A 290 3.76 20.64 11.80
N ILE A 291 3.28 19.47 12.22
CA ILE A 291 1.97 18.94 11.86
C ILE A 291 1.37 18.27 13.10
N ARG A 292 0.07 18.42 13.28
CA ARG A 292 -0.66 17.77 14.37
C ARG A 292 -1.86 17.00 13.85
N ARG A 293 -2.32 16.05 14.66
CA ARG A 293 -3.59 15.37 14.43
C ARG A 293 -4.73 16.39 14.56
N GLY A 294 -5.58 16.46 13.54
CA GLY A 294 -6.83 17.20 13.62
C GLY A 294 -7.83 16.51 14.55
N PRO A 295 -8.91 17.19 14.98
CA PRO A 295 -9.92 16.58 15.83
C PRO A 295 -10.51 15.35 15.13
N ALA A 296 -10.57 14.22 15.85
CA ALA A 296 -11.19 13.00 15.31
C ALA A 296 -12.61 13.32 14.85
N ARG A 297 -12.94 13.07 13.58
CA ARG A 297 -14.31 13.18 13.10
C ARG A 297 -15.16 12.20 13.91
N THR A 298 -16.04 12.73 14.76
CA THR A 298 -17.09 11.96 15.39
C THR A 298 -18.05 11.45 14.30
N GLY A 299 -17.80 10.24 13.81
CA GLY A 299 -18.75 9.37 13.11
C GLY A 299 -18.98 9.63 11.62
N VAL A 300 -18.85 8.57 10.82
CA VAL A 300 -20.00 8.00 10.10
C VAL A 300 -19.91 6.48 10.29
N ALA A 301 -20.95 5.90 10.86
CA ALA A 301 -21.15 4.47 11.03
C ALA A 301 -21.56 3.79 9.72
#